data_AF-A0A2S6IMD6-F1
#
_entry.id   AF-A0A2S6IMD6-F1
#
_cell.length_a   1.000
_cell.length_b   1.000
_cell.length_c   1.000
_cell.angle_alpha   90.00
_cell.angle_beta   90.00
_cell.angle_gamma   90.00
#
_symmetry.space_group_name_H-M   'P 1'
#
loop_
_entity.id
_entity.type
_entity.pdbx_description
1 polymer ?
#
loop_
_entity_poly.entity_id
_entity_poly.type
_entity_poly.pdbx_seq_one_letter_code
_entity_poly.pdbx_strand_id
1 'polypeptide(L)'
;MTWVRYRWVAAGLTSLLFASLHGLFDPLSMAYFVYFALVACWLTFRTGGLEAAIVLHTTLNVLIMLIAGTQGVPDVWAEQPPATPLLLVTDVVATTLFAVWVHRAWTRRELRDRQRRLPGAPA
;
A
#
# COMPACT_ATOMS: atom_id res chain seq x y z
N MET A 1 14.95 -12.19 2.78
CA MET A 1 13.54 -12.59 3.02
C MET A 1 13.32 -14.03 2.54
N THR A 2 13.63 -15.03 3.38
CA THR A 2 13.52 -16.46 3.02
C THR A 2 12.53 -17.24 3.89
N TRP A 3 11.78 -16.58 4.79
CA TRP A 3 11.10 -17.26 5.89
C TRP A 3 9.65 -17.70 5.62
N VAL A 4 8.96 -17.14 4.62
CA VAL A 4 7.60 -17.58 4.25
C VAL A 4 7.62 -18.18 2.85
N ARG A 5 7.66 -19.51 2.78
CA ARG A 5 7.59 -20.28 1.52
C ARG A 5 6.36 -19.89 0.68
N TYR A 6 5.28 -19.46 1.35
CA TYR A 6 4.00 -19.08 0.75
C TYR A 6 3.67 -17.59 0.97
N ARG A 7 4.55 -16.68 0.53
CA ARG A 7 4.37 -15.22 0.73
C ARG A 7 2.98 -14.69 0.30
N TRP A 8 2.41 -15.27 -0.76
CA TRP A 8 1.11 -14.86 -1.27
C TRP A 8 -0.07 -15.36 -0.44
N VAL A 9 0.07 -16.51 0.22
CA VAL A 9 -0.92 -16.99 1.19
C VAL A 9 -0.93 -16.06 2.41
N ALA A 10 0.26 -15.70 2.91
CA ALA A 10 0.38 -14.72 3.99
C ALA A 10 -0.21 -13.36 3.58
N ALA A 11 0.09 -12.86 2.38
CA ALA A 11 -0.48 -11.62 1.87
C ALA A 11 -2.02 -11.66 1.82
N GLY A 12 -2.60 -12.76 1.31
CA GLY A 12 -4.05 -12.94 1.27
C GLY A 12 -4.68 -12.93 2.67
N LEU A 13 -4.14 -13.72 3.60
CA LEU A 13 -4.64 -13.79 4.98
C LEU A 13 -4.51 -12.44 5.71
N THR A 14 -3.36 -11.78 5.61
CA THR A 14 -3.13 -10.47 6.22
C THR A 14 -4.03 -9.41 5.61
N SER A 15 -4.28 -9.43 4.30
CA SER A 15 -5.17 -8.47 3.64
C SER A 15 -6.62 -8.64 4.07
N LEU A 16 -7.08 -9.87 4.22
CA LEU A 16 -8.42 -10.17 4.73
C LEU A 16 -8.58 -9.78 6.20
N LEU A 17 -7.56 -10.03 7.03
CA LEU A 17 -7.56 -9.61 8.43
C LEU A 17 -7.57 -8.07 8.54
N PHE A 18 -6.75 -7.39 7.75
CA PHE A 18 -6.70 -5.92 7.69
C PHE A 18 -8.06 -5.33 7.32
N ALA A 19 -8.70 -5.85 6.27
CA ALA A 19 -10.02 -5.42 5.86
C ALA A 19 -11.05 -5.65 6.97
N SER A 20 -11.05 -6.83 7.60
CA SER A 20 -11.98 -7.17 8.69
C SER A 20 -11.86 -6.22 9.89
N LEU A 21 -10.64 -5.75 10.19
CA LEU A 21 -10.40 -4.81 11.29
C LEU A 21 -10.94 -3.40 11.03
N HIS A 22 -11.34 -3.08 9.79
CA HIS A 22 -11.99 -1.81 9.46
C HIS A 22 -13.51 -1.85 9.69
N GLY A 23 -14.08 -3.00 10.08
CA GLY A 23 -15.47 -3.12 10.51
C GLY A 23 -16.54 -3.04 9.42
N LEU A 24 -16.16 -2.81 8.16
CA LEU A 24 -17.07 -2.68 7.01
C LEU A 24 -17.08 -3.94 6.14
N PHE A 25 -18.08 -4.79 6.30
CA PHE A 25 -18.16 -6.12 5.66
C PHE A 25 -18.93 -6.16 4.33
N ASP A 26 -19.43 -5.04 3.83
CA ASP A 26 -20.03 -5.02 2.50
C ASP A 26 -18.97 -5.35 1.43
N PRO A 27 -19.35 -6.01 0.32
CA PRO A 27 -18.39 -6.49 -0.67
C PRO A 27 -17.48 -5.41 -1.26
N LEU A 28 -17.98 -4.17 -1.36
CA LEU A 28 -17.23 -3.07 -1.96
C LEU A 28 -16.16 -2.54 -1.00
N SER A 29 -16.51 -2.31 0.28
CA SER A 29 -15.55 -1.92 1.31
C SER A 29 -14.50 -3.01 1.54
N MET A 30 -14.92 -4.28 1.54
CA MET A 30 -13.99 -5.41 1.60
C MET A 30 -13.01 -5.39 0.42
N ALA A 31 -13.50 -5.20 -0.81
CA ALA A 31 -12.63 -5.09 -1.98
C ALA A 31 -11.65 -3.90 -1.88
N TYR A 32 -12.13 -2.75 -1.39
CA TYR A 32 -11.31 -1.55 -1.14
C TYR A 32 -10.15 -1.84 -0.19
N PHE A 33 -10.43 -2.34 1.02
CA PHE A 33 -9.38 -2.58 2.01
C PHE A 33 -8.46 -3.75 1.65
N VAL A 34 -9.00 -4.82 1.06
CA VAL A 34 -8.19 -5.97 0.62
C VAL A 34 -7.23 -5.55 -0.49
N TYR A 35 -7.70 -4.77 -1.46
CA TYR A 35 -6.86 -4.30 -2.56
C TYR A 35 -5.70 -3.45 -2.04
N PHE A 36 -6.00 -2.44 -1.22
CA PHE A 36 -5.00 -1.60 -0.58
C PHE A 36 -3.95 -2.44 0.16
N ALA A 37 -4.38 -3.41 0.98
CA ALA A 37 -3.49 -4.24 1.77
C ALA A 37 -2.62 -5.17 0.92
N LEU A 38 -3.15 -5.69 -0.20
CA LEU A 38 -2.39 -6.49 -1.16
C LEU A 38 -1.28 -5.67 -1.83
N VAL A 39 -1.56 -4.42 -2.20
CA VAL A 39 -0.55 -3.50 -2.76
C VAL A 39 0.53 -3.21 -1.72
N ALA A 40 0.15 -2.94 -0.47
CA ALA A 40 1.10 -2.75 0.62
C ALA A 40 1.98 -3.99 0.82
N CYS A 41 1.39 -5.18 0.89
CA CYS A 41 2.14 -6.45 0.96
C CYS A 41 3.11 -6.62 -0.21
N TRP A 42 2.65 -6.35 -1.44
CA TRP A 42 3.51 -6.42 -2.62
C TRP A 42 4.69 -5.45 -2.55
N LEU A 43 4.49 -4.23 -2.07
CA LEU A 43 5.56 -3.25 -1.86
C LEU A 43 6.61 -3.79 -0.89
N THR A 44 6.19 -4.47 0.19
CA THR A 44 7.15 -5.09 1.12
C THR A 44 7.96 -6.19 0.47
N PHE A 45 7.32 -7.02 -0.36
CA PHE A 45 8.03 -8.07 -1.11
C PHE A 45 8.99 -7.49 -2.15
N ARG A 46 8.60 -6.37 -2.77
CA ARG A 46 9.36 -5.73 -3.85
C ARG A 46 10.60 -4.99 -3.33
N THR A 47 10.47 -4.29 -2.21
CA THR A 47 11.53 -3.44 -1.65
C THR A 47 12.36 -4.14 -0.59
N GLY A 48 11.86 -5.23 0.00
CA GLY A 48 12.54 -5.94 1.07
C GLY A 48 12.40 -5.29 2.45
N GLY A 49 11.67 -4.18 2.56
CA GLY A 49 11.43 -3.42 3.79
C GLY A 49 9.95 -3.03 3.94
N LEU A 50 9.63 -2.35 5.04
CA LEU A 50 8.27 -1.86 5.30
C LEU A 50 8.10 -0.39 4.91
N GLU A 51 9.17 0.34 4.59
CA GLU A 51 9.12 1.80 4.49
C GLU A 51 8.13 2.28 3.42
N ALA A 52 8.16 1.66 2.23
CA ALA A 52 7.26 2.04 1.14
C ALA A 52 5.78 1.80 1.47
N ALA A 53 5.47 0.71 2.18
CA ALA A 53 4.11 0.39 2.60
C ALA A 53 3.62 1.36 3.69
N ILE A 54 4.49 1.70 4.65
CA ILE A 54 4.19 2.69 5.69
C ILE A 54 3.93 4.06 5.06
N VAL A 55 4.80 4.53 4.15
CA VAL A 55 4.64 5.81 3.46
C VAL A 55 3.33 5.86 2.69
N LEU A 56 2.99 4.81 1.94
CA LEU A 56 1.71 4.73 1.24
C LEU A 56 0.53 4.89 2.21
N HIS A 57 0.52 4.09 3.28
CA HIS A 57 -0.57 4.06 4.24
C HIS A 57 -0.73 5.39 4.99
N THR A 58 0.36 5.92 5.55
CA THR A 58 0.30 7.15 6.33
C THR A 58 -0.08 8.35 5.46
N THR A 59 0.45 8.44 4.23
CA THR A 59 0.08 9.52 3.30
C THR A 59 -1.40 9.48 2.95
N LEU A 60 -1.93 8.28 2.67
CA LEU A 60 -3.34 8.12 2.30
C LEU A 60 -4.26 8.46 3.48
N ASN A 61 -3.92 8.03 4.70
CA ASN A 61 -4.66 8.40 5.91
C ASN A 61 -4.60 9.90 6.21
N VAL A 62 -3.42 10.51 6.14
CA VAL A 62 -3.26 11.95 6.38
C VAL A 62 -4.06 12.74 5.36
N LEU A 63 -4.05 12.34 4.08
CA LEU A 63 -4.84 13.01 3.05
C LEU A 63 -6.34 12.93 3.33
N ILE A 64 -6.85 11.74 3.68
CA ILE A 64 -8.26 11.55 4.04
C ILE A 64 -8.62 12.40 5.26
N MET A 65 -7.79 12.38 6.30
CA MET A 65 -8.00 13.17 7.52
C MET A 65 -7.97 14.67 7.26
N LEU A 66 -7.07 15.15 6.39
CA LEU A 66 -7.03 16.56 5.99
C LEU A 66 -8.29 16.96 5.23
N ILE A 67 -8.74 16.14 4.28
CA ILE A 67 -9.98 16.40 3.52
C ILE A 67 -11.18 16.41 4.47
N ALA A 68 -11.31 15.40 5.33
CA ALA A 68 -12.38 15.34 6.33
C ALA A 68 -12.36 16.57 7.25
N GLY A 69 -11.16 17.01 7.66
CA GLY A 69 -10.96 18.21 8.47
C GLY A 69 -11.47 19.50 7.82
N THR A 70 -11.54 19.57 6.49
CA THR A 70 -12.15 20.72 5.78
C THR A 70 -13.67 20.78 5.91
N GLN A 71 -14.31 19.67 6.29
CA GLN A 71 -15.75 19.53 6.45
C GLN A 71 -16.21 19.65 7.91
N GLY A 72 -15.28 19.87 8.84
CA GLY A 72 -15.51 19.94 10.29
C GLY A 72 -14.47 19.14 11.07
N VAL A 73 -14.55 19.12 12.40
CA VAL A 73 -13.71 18.23 13.21
C VAL A 73 -14.22 16.80 12.99
N PRO A 74 -13.43 15.90 12.37
CA PRO A 74 -13.88 14.55 12.12
C PRO A 74 -14.03 13.80 13.45
N ASP A 75 -15.18 13.19 13.69
CA ASP A 75 -15.30 12.18 14.73
C ASP A 75 -14.63 10.90 14.23
N VAL A 76 -13.40 10.67 14.69
CA VAL A 76 -12.59 9.50 14.31
C VAL A 76 -13.14 8.19 14.88
N TRP A 77 -14.11 8.26 15.80
CA TRP A 77 -14.77 7.10 16.39
C TRP A 77 -16.16 6.85 15.80
N ALA A 78 -16.65 7.76 14.96
CA ALA A 78 -17.92 7.56 14.28
C ALA A 78 -17.85 6.39 13.29
N GLU A 79 -18.99 5.73 13.12
CA GLU A 79 -19.15 4.69 12.10
C GLU A 79 -18.79 5.26 10.73
N GLN A 80 -17.89 4.56 10.04
CA GLN A 80 -17.48 4.95 8.71
C GLN A 80 -18.56 4.57 7.70
N PRO A 81 -18.87 5.43 6.72
CA PRO A 81 -19.78 5.04 5.65
C PRO A 81 -19.14 3.93 4.79
N PRO A 82 -19.96 3.07 4.15
CA PRO A 82 -19.46 2.11 3.18
C PRO A 82 -18.67 2.79 2.06
N ALA A 83 -17.70 2.07 1.51
CA ALA A 83 -16.97 2.54 0.35
C ALA A 83 -17.93 2.84 -0.80
N THR A 84 -17.60 3.86 -1.59
CA THR A 84 -18.29 4.15 -2.85
C THR A 84 -17.48 3.62 -4.03
N PRO A 85 -18.09 3.34 -5.20
CA PRO A 85 -17.34 2.91 -6.38
C PRO A 85 -16.25 3.92 -6.78
N LEU A 86 -16.53 5.22 -6.63
CA LEU A 86 -15.55 6.27 -6.89
C LEU A 86 -14.35 6.18 -5.94
N LEU A 87 -14.59 5.94 -4.65
CA LEU A 87 -13.52 5.77 -3.66
C LEU A 87 -12.66 4.54 -3.99
N LEU A 88 -13.29 3.42 -4.35
CA LEU A 88 -12.58 2.21 -4.79
C LEU A 88 -11.71 2.45 -6.02
N VAL A 89 -12.25 3.08 -7.07
CA VAL A 89 -11.48 3.40 -8.28
C VAL A 89 -10.32 4.34 -7.95
N THR A 90 -10.57 5.35 -7.11
CA THR A 90 -9.54 6.31 -6.71
C THR A 90 -8.40 5.62 -5.95
N ASP A 91 -8.72 4.75 -4.98
CA ASP A 91 -7.72 3.97 -4.25
C ASP A 91 -6.93 3.05 -5.17
N VAL A 92 -7.61 2.28 -6.03
CA VAL A 92 -6.97 1.37 -6.99
C VAL A 92 -5.97 2.13 -7.86
N VAL A 93 -6.39 3.27 -8.42
CA VAL A 93 -5.54 4.10 -9.27
C VAL A 93 -4.37 4.68 -8.46
N ALA A 94 -4.62 5.33 -7.33
CA ALA A 94 -3.60 6.02 -6.55
C ALA A 94 -2.54 5.04 -6.00
N THR A 95 -2.97 3.94 -5.40
CA THR A 95 -2.07 2.92 -4.82
C THR A 95 -1.29 2.19 -5.92
N THR A 96 -1.90 1.89 -7.08
CA THR A 96 -1.19 1.29 -8.22
C THR A 96 -0.14 2.24 -8.79
N LEU A 97 -0.48 3.52 -8.99
CA LEU A 97 0.47 4.51 -9.51
C LEU A 97 1.65 4.68 -8.56
N PHE A 98 1.39 4.74 -7.26
CA PHE A 98 2.44 4.77 -6.24
C PHE A 98 3.31 3.50 -6.30
N ALA A 99 2.69 2.31 -6.39
CA ALA A 99 3.41 1.05 -6.49
C ALA A 99 4.28 0.96 -7.74
N VAL A 100 3.78 1.42 -8.89
CA VAL A 100 4.54 1.51 -10.15
C VAL A 100 5.70 2.49 -10.00
N TRP A 101 5.48 3.65 -9.38
CA TRP A 101 6.53 4.64 -9.15
C TRP A 101 7.64 4.08 -8.25
N VAL A 102 7.31 3.50 -7.10
CA VAL A 102 8.27 2.85 -6.19
C VAL A 102 9.02 1.72 -6.90
N HIS A 103 8.31 0.88 -7.66
CA HIS A 103 8.92 -0.20 -8.42
C HIS A 103 9.96 0.31 -9.41
N ARG A 104 9.63 1.34 -10.19
CA ARG A 104 10.56 1.94 -11.16
C ARG A 104 11.75 2.59 -10.46
N ALA A 105 11.52 3.31 -9.37
CA ALA A 105 12.57 3.94 -8.58
C ALA A 105 13.54 2.91 -7.97
N TRP A 106 12.99 1.82 -7.41
CA TRP A 106 13.76 0.73 -6.85
C TRP A 106 14.59 0.00 -7.92
N THR A 107 13.98 -0.40 -9.04
CA THR A 107 14.68 -1.09 -10.12
C THR A 107 15.85 -0.25 -10.66
N ARG A 108 15.66 1.07 -10.80
CA ARG A 108 16.74 1.98 -11.22
C ARG A 108 17.89 2.05 -10.21
N ARG A 109 17.58 2.07 -8.91
CA ARG A 109 18.61 2.05 -7.84
C ARG A 109 19.38 0.74 -7.84
N GLU A 110 18.68 -0.38 -7.90
CA GLU A 110 19.29 -1.71 -7.93
C GLU A 110 20.24 -1.91 -9.12
N LEU A 111 19.86 -1.42 -10.31
CA LEU A 111 20.74 -1.46 -11.49
C LEU A 111 22.00 -0.61 -11.31
N ARG A 112 21.87 0.60 -10.74
CA ARG A 112 23.02 1.48 -10.45
C ARG A 112 23.97 0.85 -9.42
N ASP A 113 23.42 0.25 -8.38
CA ASP A 113 24.21 -0.39 -7.32
C ASP A 113 24.95 -1.62 -7.85
N ARG A 114 24.32 -2.40 -8.75
CA ARG A 114 24.98 -3.51 -9.44
C ARG A 114 26.13 -3.04 -10.32
N GLN A 115 25.93 -1.98 -11.12
CA GLN A 115 26.99 -1.40 -11.96
C GLN A 115 28.19 -0.92 -11.15
N ARG A 116 27.96 -0.26 -9.99
CA ARG A 116 29.03 0.18 -9.09
C ARG A 116 29.84 -0.97 -8.48
N ARG A 117 29.24 -2.16 -8.34
CA ARG A 117 29.89 -3.34 -7.74
C ARG A 117 30.67 -4.18 -8.76
N LEU A 118 30.53 -3.93 -10.06
CA LEU A 118 31.31 -4.65 -11.08
C LEU A 118 32.76 -4.14 -11.07
N PRO A 119 33.77 -5.03 -10.99
CA PRO A 119 35.17 -4.64 -11.09
C PRO A 119 35.44 -4.01 -12.47
N GLY A 120 35.82 -2.73 -12.51
CA GLY A 120 36.20 -2.02 -13.75
C GLY A 120 35.35 -0.81 -14.14
N ALA A 121 34.47 -0.30 -13.27
CA ALA A 121 33.84 1.01 -13.52
C ALA A 121 34.92 2.12 -13.57
N PRO A 122 34.97 2.97 -14.61
CA PRO A 122 35.93 4.08 -14.67
C PRO A 122 35.71 5.01 -13.47
N ALA A 123 36.81 5.39 -12.82
CA ALA A 123 36.86 6.31 -11.68
C ALA A 123 36.32 7.70 -12.03
#